data_AF-E2FTB6-F1
#
_entry.id   AF-E2FTB6-F1
#
_cell.length_a   1.000
_cell.length_b   1.000
_cell.length_c   1.000
_cell.angle_alpha   90.00
_cell.angle_beta   90.00
_cell.angle_gamma   90.00
#
_symmetry.space_group_name_H-M   'P 1'
#
loop_
_entity.id
_entity.type
_entity.pdbx_description
1 polymer ?
#
loop_
_entity_poly.entity_id
_entity_poly.type
_entity_poly.pdbx_seq_one_letter_code
_entity_poly.pdbx_strand_id
1 'polypeptide(L)'
;DELDNYVVIKHAALFTSTIMSRLLARPNVKLFNAVAVEDLIVKSGRVSGVVTNWALVSMNHDTQSCMDPNVMEAKVVVSSCGHDGPFGATGVKRLLDIGLIKNVPGMSALDMNSAEDAIVRLTREVVPGMIVTGLEV
;
A
#
# COMPACT_ATOMS: atom_id res chain seq x y z
N ASP A 1 -17.15 16.41 -20.00
CA ASP A 1 -16.61 17.74 -19.67
C ASP A 1 -15.25 17.56 -19.01
N GLU A 2 -14.21 18.04 -19.68
CA GLU A 2 -12.83 18.05 -19.16
C GLU A 2 -12.67 19.23 -18.19
N LEU A 3 -12.14 18.98 -16.99
CA LEU A 3 -11.81 20.05 -16.05
C LEU A 3 -10.43 20.63 -16.44
N ASP A 4 -10.34 21.93 -16.69
CA ASP A 4 -9.17 22.62 -17.28
C ASP A 4 -7.84 22.54 -16.49
N ASN A 5 -7.78 21.81 -15.37
CA ASN A 5 -6.62 21.74 -14.48
C ASN A 5 -5.93 20.36 -14.53
N TYR A 6 -5.18 20.10 -15.60
CA TYR A 6 -4.41 18.86 -15.75
C TYR A 6 -2.97 19.01 -15.28
N VAL A 7 -2.48 18.03 -14.51
CA VAL A 7 -1.06 17.89 -14.20
C VAL A 7 -0.44 16.90 -15.18
N VAL A 8 0.34 17.41 -16.12
CA VAL A 8 1.03 16.58 -17.12
C VAL A 8 2.48 16.35 -16.71
N ILE A 9 2.87 15.09 -16.55
CA ILE A 9 4.28 14.71 -16.33
C ILE A 9 4.98 14.47 -17.68
N LYS A 10 6.18 15.03 -17.84
CA LYS A 10 6.94 14.94 -19.10
C LYS A 10 7.26 13.50 -19.52
N HIS A 11 7.60 12.64 -18.55
CA HIS A 11 7.88 11.21 -18.77
C HIS A 11 7.77 10.46 -17.43
N ALA A 12 7.05 9.34 -17.41
CA ALA A 12 6.81 8.56 -16.19
C ALA A 12 8.11 8.12 -15.50
N ALA A 13 9.05 7.55 -16.25
CA ALA A 13 10.33 7.11 -15.68
C ALA A 13 11.19 8.26 -15.13
N LEU A 14 11.13 9.45 -15.74
CA LEU A 14 11.88 10.62 -15.27
C LEU A 14 11.32 11.09 -13.92
N PHE A 15 9.99 11.14 -13.80
CA PHE A 15 9.31 11.50 -12.56
C PHE A 15 9.66 10.52 -11.43
N THR A 16 9.47 9.23 -11.65
CA THR A 16 9.68 8.19 -10.63
C THR A 16 11.16 8.08 -10.22
N SER A 17 12.09 8.06 -11.18
CA SER A 17 13.53 7.98 -10.87
C SER A 17 14.04 9.20 -10.10
N THR A 18 13.54 10.39 -10.43
CA THR A 18 13.90 11.63 -9.72
C THR A 18 13.44 11.58 -8.27
N ILE A 19 12.19 11.21 -8.02
CA ILE A 19 11.66 11.09 -6.65
C ILE A 19 12.44 10.04 -5.86
N MET A 20 12.67 8.86 -6.45
CA MET A 20 13.41 7.77 -5.81
C MET A 20 14.85 8.20 -5.44
N SER A 21 15.57 8.84 -6.36
CA SER A 21 16.91 9.36 -6.10
C SER A 21 16.95 10.33 -4.92
N ARG A 22 15.99 11.27 -4.86
CA ARG A 22 15.92 12.26 -3.77
C ARG A 22 15.50 11.65 -2.44
N LEU A 23 14.61 10.67 -2.44
CA LEU A 23 14.15 9.97 -1.24
C LEU A 23 15.27 9.15 -0.60
N LEU A 24 15.97 8.34 -1.40
CA LEU A 24 17.03 7.45 -0.93
C LEU A 24 18.27 8.20 -0.42
N ALA A 25 18.46 9.46 -0.83
CA ALA A 25 19.53 10.30 -0.33
C ALA A 25 19.30 10.83 1.11
N ARG A 26 18.10 10.63 1.69
CA ARG A 26 17.78 11.12 3.04
C ARG A 26 18.35 10.18 4.12
N PRO A 27 18.91 10.70 5.21
CA PRO A 27 19.64 9.90 6.20
C PRO A 27 18.78 8.88 6.97
N ASN A 28 17.47 9.14 7.09
CA ASN A 28 16.53 8.32 7.86
C ASN A 28 15.53 7.57 6.96
N VAL A 29 15.86 7.36 5.69
CA VAL A 29 15.04 6.61 4.74
C VAL A 29 15.75 5.30 4.41
N LYS A 30 15.01 4.20 4.47
CA LYS A 30 15.48 2.88 4.07
C LYS A 30 14.49 2.25 3.11
N LEU A 31 15.00 1.72 2.00
CA LEU A 31 14.24 0.90 1.06
C LEU A 31 14.60 -0.56 1.27
N PHE A 32 13.58 -1.37 1.53
CA PHE A 32 13.65 -2.83 1.55
C PHE A 32 12.93 -3.36 0.30
N ASN A 33 13.60 -3.35 -0.84
CA ASN A 33 13.08 -3.97 -2.06
C ASN A 33 13.20 -5.50 -1.98
N ALA A 34 12.46 -6.21 -2.83
CA ALA A 34 12.34 -7.69 -2.80
C ALA A 34 11.80 -8.27 -1.47
N VAL A 35 11.16 -7.43 -0.65
CA VAL A 35 10.45 -7.78 0.58
C VAL A 35 8.96 -7.57 0.34
N ALA A 36 8.12 -8.50 0.80
CA ALA A 36 6.67 -8.38 0.78
C ALA A 36 6.13 -8.28 2.21
N VAL A 37 5.01 -7.57 2.35
CA VAL A 37 4.20 -7.57 3.57
C VAL A 37 3.14 -8.65 3.41
N GLU A 38 3.11 -9.60 4.34
CA GLU A 38 2.19 -10.75 4.30
C GLU A 38 1.06 -10.61 5.32
N ASP A 39 1.28 -9.87 6.41
CA ASP A 39 0.30 -9.64 7.47
C ASP A 39 0.56 -8.30 8.21
N LEU A 40 -0.33 -7.94 9.13
CA LEU A 40 -0.28 -6.74 9.97
C LEU A 40 -0.09 -7.13 11.43
N ILE A 41 0.70 -6.34 12.16
CA ILE A 41 0.77 -6.44 13.62
C ILE A 41 -0.37 -5.63 14.20
N VAL A 42 -1.30 -6.26 14.93
CA VAL A 42 -2.46 -5.57 15.55
C VAL A 42 -2.39 -5.68 17.07
N LYS A 43 -2.44 -4.54 17.76
CA LYS A 43 -2.48 -4.45 19.22
C LYS A 43 -3.70 -3.63 19.63
N SER A 44 -4.62 -4.23 20.40
CA SER A 44 -5.83 -3.55 20.89
C SER A 44 -6.63 -2.83 19.78
N GLY A 45 -6.78 -3.46 18.61
CA GLY A 45 -7.47 -2.90 17.45
C GLY A 45 -6.70 -1.83 16.67
N ARG A 46 -5.44 -1.56 17.02
CA ARG A 46 -4.54 -0.64 16.32
C ARG A 46 -3.50 -1.39 15.50
N VAL A 47 -3.35 -1.04 14.23
CA VAL A 47 -2.23 -1.46 13.39
C VAL A 47 -0.94 -0.85 13.94
N SER A 48 0.01 -1.70 14.31
CA SER A 48 1.22 -1.37 15.07
C SER A 48 2.49 -1.85 14.35
N GLY A 49 2.39 -2.22 13.08
CA GLY A 49 3.51 -2.72 12.28
C GLY A 49 3.07 -3.68 11.19
N VAL A 50 4.05 -4.29 10.54
CA VAL A 50 3.89 -5.22 9.43
C VAL A 50 4.67 -6.51 9.67
N VAL A 51 4.13 -7.61 9.15
CA VAL A 51 4.79 -8.91 9.06
C VAL A 51 5.34 -9.05 7.65
N THR A 52 6.61 -9.39 7.53
CA THR A 52 7.35 -9.33 6.27
C THR A 52 8.13 -10.60 5.98
N ASN A 53 8.26 -10.91 4.70
CA ASN A 53 9.15 -11.96 4.23
C ASN A 53 9.82 -11.53 2.91
N TRP A 54 10.76 -12.32 2.41
CA TRP A 54 11.23 -12.16 1.04
C TRP A 54 10.05 -12.39 0.09
N ALA A 55 9.87 -11.52 -0.91
CA ALA A 55 8.73 -11.62 -1.83
C ALA A 55 8.67 -12.98 -2.54
N LEU A 56 9.83 -13.59 -2.83
CA LEU A 56 9.90 -14.94 -3.39
C LEU A 56 9.42 -16.02 -2.43
N VAL A 57 9.66 -15.89 -1.13
CA VAL A 57 9.12 -16.80 -0.12
C VAL A 57 7.60 -16.65 -0.07
N SER A 58 7.10 -15.40 -0.02
CA SER A 58 5.68 -15.08 0.01
C SER A 58 4.87 -15.66 -1.14
N MET A 59 5.45 -15.69 -2.34
CA MET A 59 4.80 -16.24 -3.52
C MET A 59 4.83 -17.77 -3.60
N ASN A 60 5.56 -18.46 -2.69
CA ASN A 60 5.89 -19.87 -2.83
C ASN A 60 5.68 -20.69 -1.54
N HIS A 61 4.85 -20.23 -0.60
CA HIS A 61 4.55 -20.91 0.66
C HIS A 61 4.12 -22.37 0.48
N ASP A 62 3.43 -22.71 -0.62
CA ASP A 62 2.92 -24.07 -0.87
C ASP A 62 3.94 -25.03 -1.49
N THR A 63 5.14 -24.54 -1.84
CA THR A 63 6.12 -25.34 -2.58
C THR A 63 7.33 -25.78 -1.77
N GLN A 64 7.43 -25.34 -0.52
CA GLN A 64 8.57 -25.57 0.38
C GLN A 64 8.08 -25.87 1.79
N SER A 65 9.00 -26.25 2.69
CA SER A 65 8.68 -26.25 4.13
C SER A 65 8.37 -24.84 4.62
N CYS A 66 7.57 -24.72 5.68
CA CYS A 66 7.19 -23.42 6.25
C CYS A 66 8.44 -22.58 6.58
N MET A 67 8.44 -21.34 6.11
CA MET A 67 9.48 -20.35 6.35
C MET A 67 8.87 -19.15 7.08
N ASP A 68 9.04 -19.13 8.40
CA ASP A 68 8.44 -18.11 9.25
C ASP A 68 8.87 -16.68 8.83
N PRO A 69 7.96 -15.70 8.92
CA PRO A 69 8.25 -14.32 8.55
C PRO A 69 9.04 -13.58 9.64
N ASN A 70 9.50 -12.38 9.30
CA ASN A 70 10.05 -11.39 10.23
C ASN A 70 9.03 -10.25 10.49
N VAL A 71 9.30 -9.36 11.43
CA VAL A 71 8.38 -8.29 11.83
C VAL A 71 9.05 -6.92 11.88
N MET A 72 8.28 -5.88 11.54
CA MET A 72 8.68 -4.48 11.70
C MET A 72 7.57 -3.71 12.42
N GLU A 73 7.83 -3.27 13.65
CA GLU A 73 6.90 -2.44 14.41
C GLU A 73 6.93 -0.99 13.94
N ALA A 74 5.76 -0.36 13.88
CA ALA A 74 5.61 1.02 13.43
C ALA A 74 4.50 1.74 14.21
N LYS A 75 4.67 3.05 14.38
CA LYS A 75 3.63 3.90 14.97
C LYS A 75 2.46 4.12 14.00
N VAL A 76 2.77 4.23 12.72
CA VAL A 76 1.83 4.43 11.62
C VAL A 76 2.32 3.63 10.42
N VAL A 77 1.42 2.89 9.79
CA VAL A 77 1.63 2.18 8.52
C VAL A 77 0.88 2.93 7.42
N VAL A 78 1.53 3.15 6.28
CA VAL A 78 0.89 3.74 5.09
C VAL A 78 0.85 2.67 4.00
N SER A 79 -0.35 2.21 3.65
CA SER A 79 -0.57 1.24 2.57
C SER A 79 -0.80 1.98 1.25
N SER A 80 0.02 1.65 0.26
CA SER A 80 -0.03 2.20 -1.09
C SER A 80 0.24 1.11 -2.14
N CYS A 81 -0.39 -0.06 -1.95
CA CYS A 81 -0.14 -1.27 -2.75
C CYS A 81 -0.83 -1.26 -4.12
N GLY A 82 -1.56 -0.19 -4.45
CA GLY A 82 -2.37 -0.11 -5.66
C GLY A 82 -3.55 -1.09 -5.62
N HIS A 83 -4.21 -1.29 -6.76
CA HIS A 83 -5.40 -2.16 -6.86
C HIS A 83 -5.11 -3.53 -7.50
N ASP A 84 -4.01 -3.66 -8.25
CA ASP A 84 -3.72 -4.83 -9.11
C ASP A 84 -2.37 -5.49 -8.76
N GLY A 85 -2.13 -6.65 -9.36
CA GLY A 85 -0.94 -7.46 -9.17
C GLY A 85 -1.08 -8.49 -8.04
N PRO A 86 -0.05 -9.34 -7.85
CA PRO A 86 -0.09 -10.43 -6.88
C PRO A 86 -0.28 -9.97 -5.43
N PHE A 87 0.12 -8.73 -5.13
CA PHE A 87 -0.03 -8.09 -3.82
C PHE A 87 -0.88 -6.80 -3.89
N GLY A 88 -1.75 -6.71 -4.90
CA GLY A 88 -2.64 -5.56 -5.08
C GLY A 88 -3.66 -5.47 -3.94
N ALA A 89 -3.84 -4.27 -3.40
CA ALA A 89 -4.76 -3.97 -2.31
C ALA A 89 -4.57 -4.83 -1.04
N THR A 90 -3.35 -5.30 -0.76
CA THR A 90 -3.04 -6.18 0.38
C THR A 90 -3.46 -5.57 1.71
N GLY A 91 -3.29 -4.26 1.92
CA GLY A 91 -3.63 -3.61 3.17
C GLY A 91 -5.13 -3.65 3.46
N VAL A 92 -5.95 -3.16 2.54
CA VAL A 92 -7.42 -3.14 2.72
C VAL A 92 -8.03 -4.54 2.73
N LYS A 93 -7.54 -5.47 1.90
CA LYS A 93 -7.96 -6.88 1.93
C LYS A 93 -7.66 -7.50 3.28
N ARG A 94 -6.45 -7.30 3.81
CA ARG A 94 -6.09 -7.88 5.09
C ARG A 94 -6.89 -7.28 6.25
N LEU A 95 -7.15 -5.98 6.25
CA LEU A 95 -8.02 -5.33 7.24
C LEU A 95 -9.44 -5.92 7.25
N LEU A 96 -9.98 -6.25 6.07
CA LEU A 96 -11.29 -6.91 5.95
C LEU A 96 -11.24 -8.33 6.51
N ASP A 97 -10.23 -9.12 6.13
CA ASP A 97 -10.07 -10.52 6.54
C ASP A 97 -9.96 -10.67 8.07
N ILE A 98 -9.28 -9.73 8.73
CA ILE A 98 -9.14 -9.72 10.20
C ILE A 98 -10.26 -8.97 10.93
N GLY A 99 -11.26 -8.48 10.18
CA GLY A 99 -12.47 -7.84 10.74
C GLY A 99 -12.26 -6.45 11.34
N LEU A 100 -11.18 -5.74 10.98
CA LEU A 100 -10.97 -4.35 11.40
C LEU A 100 -11.79 -3.36 10.56
N ILE A 101 -12.19 -3.75 9.35
CA ILE A 101 -13.16 -3.03 8.54
C ILE A 101 -14.29 -3.97 8.11
N LYS A 102 -15.45 -3.41 7.77
CA LYS A 102 -16.64 -4.20 7.44
C LYS A 102 -16.78 -4.53 5.95
N ASN A 103 -16.24 -3.68 5.09
CA ASN A 103 -16.38 -3.82 3.65
C ASN A 103 -15.25 -3.12 2.91
N VAL A 104 -14.93 -3.65 1.73
CA VAL A 104 -14.14 -2.98 0.69
C VAL A 104 -15.07 -2.85 -0.52
N PRO A 105 -15.45 -1.63 -0.94
CA PRO A 105 -16.43 -1.43 -2.02
C PRO A 105 -16.01 -2.02 -3.37
N GLY A 106 -14.70 -2.18 -3.57
CA GLY A 106 -14.11 -2.60 -4.83
C GLY A 106 -13.94 -1.43 -5.82
N MET A 107 -13.07 -1.64 -6.81
CA MET A 107 -12.82 -0.67 -7.87
C MET A 107 -14.02 -0.59 -8.82
N SER A 108 -14.46 0.64 -9.14
CA SER A 108 -15.54 0.91 -10.10
C SER A 108 -15.01 1.13 -11.53
N ALA A 109 -15.91 1.38 -12.48
CA ALA A 109 -15.54 1.74 -13.85
C ALA A 109 -14.81 3.08 -13.91
N LEU A 110 -14.03 3.29 -14.97
CA LEU A 110 -13.17 4.45 -15.15
C LEU A 110 -13.98 5.73 -15.39
N ASP A 111 -13.76 6.72 -14.54
CA ASP A 111 -14.15 8.13 -14.71
C ASP A 111 -13.08 9.00 -14.05
N MET A 112 -12.23 9.64 -14.86
CA MET A 112 -11.06 10.38 -14.37
C MET A 112 -11.45 11.53 -13.44
N ASN A 113 -12.47 12.31 -13.83
CA ASN A 113 -12.87 13.50 -13.09
C ASN A 113 -13.33 13.15 -11.68
N SER A 114 -14.18 12.11 -11.54
CA SER A 114 -14.68 11.71 -10.23
C SER A 114 -13.66 10.85 -9.45
N ALA A 115 -12.87 10.02 -10.13
CA ALA A 115 -11.91 9.14 -9.48
C ALA A 115 -10.73 9.90 -8.84
N GLU A 116 -10.13 10.86 -9.54
CA GLU A 116 -8.98 11.61 -9.01
C GLU A 116 -9.36 12.39 -7.74
N ASP A 117 -10.49 13.11 -7.79
CA ASP A 117 -11.05 13.82 -6.63
C ASP A 117 -11.40 12.87 -5.48
N ALA A 118 -12.00 11.71 -5.77
CA ALA A 118 -12.37 10.74 -4.77
C ALA A 118 -11.15 10.14 -4.06
N ILE A 119 -10.11 9.73 -4.80
CA ILE A 119 -8.90 9.12 -4.24
C ILE A 119 -8.17 10.11 -3.33
N VAL A 120 -8.02 11.37 -3.76
CA VAL A 120 -7.39 12.41 -2.94
C VAL A 120 -8.20 12.67 -1.67
N ARG A 121 -9.52 12.81 -1.79
CA ARG A 121 -10.41 13.06 -0.63
C ARG A 121 -10.46 11.90 0.35
N LEU A 122 -10.38 10.66 -0.13
CA LEU A 122 -10.54 9.45 0.68
C LEU A 122 -9.22 8.89 1.21
N THR A 123 -8.07 9.46 0.81
CA THR A 123 -6.77 9.15 1.42
C THR A 123 -6.73 9.61 2.87
N ARG A 124 -6.73 8.66 3.82
CA ARG A 124 -6.82 8.93 5.26
C ARG A 124 -6.41 7.72 6.11
N GLU A 125 -6.37 7.94 7.42
CA GLU A 125 -6.35 6.85 8.40
C GLU A 125 -7.69 6.10 8.37
N VAL A 126 -7.68 4.84 7.93
CA VAL A 126 -8.90 4.02 7.78
C VAL A 126 -9.23 3.25 9.05
N VAL A 127 -8.20 2.86 9.80
CA VAL A 127 -8.25 2.28 11.16
C VAL A 127 -7.09 2.85 11.97
N PRO A 128 -7.16 2.86 13.31
CA PRO A 128 -6.06 3.38 14.12
C PRO A 128 -4.72 2.74 13.74
N GLY A 129 -3.75 3.59 13.38
CA GLY A 129 -2.39 3.19 13.00
C GLY A 129 -2.19 2.86 11.52
N MET A 130 -3.21 2.95 10.67
CA MET A 130 -3.08 2.63 9.25
C MET A 130 -3.75 3.66 8.33
N ILE A 131 -2.95 4.26 7.45
CA ILE A 131 -3.36 5.16 6.38
C ILE A 131 -3.40 4.36 5.07
N VAL A 132 -4.41 4.58 4.24
CA VAL A 132 -4.48 4.05 2.88
C VAL A 132 -4.42 5.21 1.89
N THR A 133 -3.64 5.06 0.82
CA THR A 133 -3.43 6.10 -0.20
C THR A 133 -3.26 5.51 -1.60
N GLY A 134 -3.49 6.32 -2.63
CA GLY A 134 -3.37 5.91 -4.03
C GLY A 134 -4.52 4.99 -4.43
N LEU A 135 -4.31 4.16 -5.46
CA LEU A 135 -5.37 3.32 -6.03
C LEU A 135 -5.86 2.18 -5.12
N GLU A 136 -5.30 2.04 -3.91
CA GLU A 136 -5.80 1.09 -2.91
C GLU A 136 -7.00 1.62 -2.11
N VAL A 137 -7.22 2.95 -2.13
CA VAL A 137 -8.32 3.65 -1.46
C VAL A 137 -9.68 3.21 -2.02
#